data_AF-A0A1B9MGU4-F1
#
_entry.id   AF-A0A1B9MGU4-F1
#
_cell.length_a   1.000
_cell.length_b   1.000
_cell.length_c   1.000
_cell.angle_alpha   90.00
_cell.angle_beta   90.00
_cell.angle_gamma   90.00
#
_symmetry.space_group_name_H-M   'P 1'
#
loop_
_entity.id
_entity.type
_entity.pdbx_description
1 polymer ?
#
loop_
_entity_poly.entity_id
_entity_poly.type
_entity_poly.pdbx_seq_one_letter_code
_entity_poly.pdbx_strand_id
1 'polypeptide(L)'
;MIYQFKIEHWFIVKSGDTSQNFNNALSFCKNLSSPQTYFVPEVQDYTNANGFGWNFGVPGQGNTYQRRISYWNSSNNKWVGGLFNEWGIIYDYRDAGWDFGDYWVINESQGKRYNVFAQFGDVDFLFNHPSSDRVACFTWMSDF
;
A
#
# COMPACT_ATOMS: atom_id res chain seq x y z
N MET A 1 28.86 15.81 -4.96
CA MET A 1 27.77 14.94 -5.44
C MET A 1 26.53 15.30 -4.62
N ILE A 2 25.41 15.61 -5.27
CA ILE A 2 24.15 15.98 -4.61
C ILE A 2 23.14 14.89 -4.98
N TYR A 3 22.46 14.34 -3.96
CA TYR A 3 21.33 13.45 -4.14
C TYR A 3 20.05 14.25 -3.88
N GLN A 4 19.14 14.22 -4.85
CA GLN A 4 17.83 14.89 -4.77
C GLN A 4 16.77 13.84 -5.08
N PHE A 5 15.71 13.84 -4.28
CA PHE A 5 14.52 13.03 -4.51
C PHE A 5 13.28 13.91 -4.26
N LYS A 6 12.18 13.52 -4.89
CA LYS A 6 10.85 14.09 -4.65
C LYS A 6 9.98 13.00 -4.03
N ILE A 7 9.20 13.39 -3.04
CA ILE A 7 8.16 12.52 -2.46
C ILE A 7 6.90 12.72 -3.30
N GLU A 8 6.43 11.66 -3.96
CA GLU A 8 5.19 11.69 -4.76
C GLU A 8 3.95 11.31 -3.93
N HIS A 9 4.12 10.43 -2.95
CA HIS A 9 3.04 9.95 -2.08
C HIS A 9 3.35 10.18 -0.61
N TRP A 10 2.33 10.58 0.13
CA TRP A 10 2.40 10.67 1.58
C TRP A 10 1.35 9.78 2.23
N PHE A 11 1.76 9.04 3.26
CA PHE A 11 0.90 8.09 3.96
C PHE A 11 0.63 8.52 5.41
N ILE A 12 -0.62 8.34 5.84
CA ILE A 12 -1.04 8.40 7.24
C ILE A 12 -1.60 7.03 7.61
N VAL A 13 -1.10 6.46 8.70
CA VAL A 13 -1.49 5.13 9.18
C VAL A 13 -2.34 5.23 10.45
N LYS A 14 -3.33 4.35 10.56
CA LYS A 14 -4.07 4.13 11.81
C LYS A 14 -3.46 2.93 12.52
N SER A 15 -3.13 3.08 13.80
CA SER A 15 -2.73 1.95 14.64
C SER A 15 -3.87 0.97 14.90
N GLY A 16 -3.53 -0.31 15.07
CA GLY A 16 -4.47 -1.39 15.37
C GLY A 16 -5.38 -1.76 14.20
N ASP A 17 -6.38 -2.59 14.46
CA ASP A 17 -7.20 -3.16 13.39
C ASP A 17 -8.38 -2.29 12.93
N THR A 18 -9.04 -2.69 11.84
CA THR A 18 -10.31 -2.12 11.36
C THR A 18 -11.51 -3.02 11.69
N SER A 19 -11.32 -3.99 12.59
CA SER A 19 -12.29 -5.00 13.00
C SER A 19 -12.84 -5.80 11.82
N GLN A 20 -11.97 -6.14 10.87
CA GLN A 20 -12.28 -6.86 9.63
C GLN A 20 -13.35 -6.18 8.78
N ASN A 21 -13.46 -4.85 8.87
CA ASN A 21 -14.46 -4.09 8.14
C ASN A 21 -13.83 -2.98 7.32
N PHE A 22 -13.79 -3.19 6.01
CA PHE A 22 -13.27 -2.21 5.06
C PHE A 22 -13.97 -0.84 5.12
N ASN A 23 -15.25 -0.77 5.51
CA ASN A 23 -15.93 0.51 5.66
C ASN A 23 -15.28 1.37 6.77
N ASN A 24 -14.70 0.75 7.79
CA ASN A 24 -13.93 1.47 8.82
C ASN A 24 -12.65 2.07 8.23
N ALA A 25 -11.98 1.36 7.31
CA ALA A 25 -10.82 1.88 6.58
C ALA A 25 -11.20 3.09 5.70
N LEU A 26 -12.28 2.96 4.92
CA LEU A 26 -12.83 4.05 4.11
C LEU A 26 -13.20 5.28 4.95
N SER A 27 -13.93 5.07 6.04
CA SER A 27 -14.35 6.14 6.95
C SER A 27 -13.15 6.82 7.60
N PHE A 28 -12.13 6.07 8.00
CA PHE A 28 -10.91 6.65 8.55
C PHE A 28 -10.24 7.58 7.55
N CYS A 29 -9.95 7.12 6.33
CA CYS A 29 -9.27 7.94 5.33
C CYS A 29 -10.08 9.18 4.90
N LYS A 30 -11.40 9.04 4.75
CA LYS A 30 -12.29 10.16 4.38
C LYS A 30 -12.40 11.23 5.46
N ASN A 31 -12.28 10.85 6.73
CA ASN A 31 -12.48 11.74 7.87
C ASN A 31 -11.17 12.35 8.40
N LEU A 32 -10.03 12.10 7.75
CA LEU A 32 -8.78 12.77 8.08
C LEU A 32 -8.94 14.28 7.88
N SER A 33 -8.81 15.03 8.98
CA SER A 33 -8.87 16.49 8.95
C SER A 33 -7.56 17.04 8.36
N SER A 34 -7.53 17.19 7.04
CA SER A 34 -6.37 17.70 6.29
C SER A 34 -6.83 18.56 5.11
N PRO A 35 -6.02 19.53 4.65
CA PRO A 35 -6.29 20.27 3.41
C PRO A 35 -6.30 19.36 2.16
N GLN A 36 -5.64 18.20 2.24
CA GLN A 36 -5.55 17.23 1.16
C GLN A 36 -6.54 16.10 1.38
N THR A 37 -7.11 15.59 0.29
CA THR A 37 -7.94 14.38 0.32
C THR A 37 -7.06 13.16 0.44
N TYR A 38 -7.37 12.31 1.41
CA TYR A 38 -6.72 11.01 1.60
C TYR A 38 -7.61 9.89 1.11
N PHE A 39 -6.99 8.87 0.52
CA PHE A 39 -7.65 7.72 -0.07
C PHE A 39 -7.12 6.43 0.55
N VAL A 40 -7.94 5.37 0.54
CA VAL A 40 -7.41 4.02 0.79
C VAL A 40 -6.52 3.64 -0.41
N PRO A 41 -5.29 3.16 -0.20
CA PRO A 41 -4.37 2.83 -1.28
C PRO A 41 -4.86 1.74 -2.24
N GLU A 42 -4.32 1.73 -3.45
CA GLU A 42 -4.34 0.58 -4.35
C GLU A 42 -3.18 -0.38 -4.03
N VAL A 43 -3.23 -1.61 -4.56
CA VAL A 43 -2.16 -2.60 -4.41
C VAL A 43 -0.80 -2.03 -4.86
N GLN A 44 -0.79 -1.32 -6.00
CA GLN A 44 0.44 -0.76 -6.55
C GLN A 44 1.04 0.35 -5.69
N ASP A 45 0.28 0.99 -4.81
CA ASP A 45 0.80 2.01 -3.88
C ASP A 45 1.63 1.39 -2.74
N TYR A 46 1.50 0.07 -2.53
CA TYR A 46 2.27 -0.68 -1.55
C TYR A 46 3.37 -1.53 -2.16
N THR A 47 3.10 -2.23 -3.26
CA THR A 47 3.97 -3.34 -3.70
C THR A 47 4.11 -3.42 -5.21
N ASN A 48 5.19 -4.08 -5.63
CA ASN A 48 5.44 -4.49 -7.01
C ASN A 48 5.36 -6.02 -7.20
N ALA A 49 4.80 -6.75 -6.23
CA ALA A 49 4.54 -8.18 -6.33
C ALA A 49 3.37 -8.51 -7.27
N ASN A 50 3.28 -9.78 -7.68
CA ASN A 50 2.11 -10.35 -8.34
C ASN A 50 1.59 -11.54 -7.53
N GLY A 51 0.27 -11.69 -7.40
CA GLY A 51 -0.31 -12.73 -6.56
C GLY A 51 -1.81 -12.81 -6.70
N PHE A 52 -2.38 -14.01 -6.56
CA PHE A 52 -3.84 -14.21 -6.48
C PHE A 52 -4.64 -13.57 -7.64
N GLY A 53 -4.05 -13.53 -8.83
CA GLY A 53 -4.65 -12.92 -10.04
C GLY A 53 -4.31 -11.44 -10.25
N TRP A 54 -3.67 -10.77 -9.28
CA TRP A 54 -3.05 -9.47 -9.46
C TRP A 54 -1.75 -9.60 -10.26
N ASN A 55 -1.70 -8.97 -11.45
CA ASN A 55 -0.58 -9.07 -12.40
C ASN A 55 -0.08 -7.69 -12.86
N PHE A 56 -0.22 -6.66 -12.03
CA PHE A 56 0.24 -5.29 -12.33
C PHE A 56 1.55 -4.92 -11.62
N GLY A 57 2.20 -5.87 -10.96
CA GLY A 57 3.54 -5.71 -10.41
C GLY A 57 4.64 -5.78 -11.48
N VAL A 58 5.89 -6.02 -11.05
CA VAL A 58 7.01 -6.19 -11.98
C VAL A 58 6.79 -7.43 -12.85
N PRO A 59 7.00 -7.37 -14.18
CA PRO A 59 6.86 -8.53 -15.05
C PRO A 59 7.71 -9.72 -14.59
N GLY A 60 7.08 -10.88 -14.43
CA GLY A 60 7.74 -12.10 -13.95
C GLY A 60 7.99 -12.17 -12.44
N GLN A 61 7.63 -11.13 -11.67
CA GLN A 61 7.74 -11.15 -10.22
C GLN A 61 6.70 -12.10 -9.61
N GLY A 62 7.09 -12.87 -8.60
CA GLY A 62 6.18 -13.69 -7.80
C GLY A 62 5.43 -12.91 -6.73
N ASN A 63 4.85 -13.62 -5.77
CA ASN A 63 4.07 -13.02 -4.69
C ASN A 63 4.93 -12.57 -3.50
N THR A 64 5.91 -11.74 -3.79
CA THR A 64 6.77 -11.05 -2.83
C THR A 64 7.36 -9.87 -3.59
N TYR A 65 7.49 -8.70 -2.96
CA TYR A 65 8.06 -7.56 -3.66
C TYR A 65 9.52 -7.81 -4.06
N GLN A 66 9.96 -7.09 -5.09
CA GLN A 66 11.37 -6.88 -5.38
C GLN A 66 11.79 -5.48 -4.89
N ARG A 67 12.87 -5.38 -4.11
CA ARG A 67 13.43 -4.08 -3.67
C ARG A 67 13.82 -3.22 -4.87
N ARG A 68 13.05 -2.16 -5.14
CA ARG A 68 13.22 -1.31 -6.34
C ARG A 68 12.47 0.02 -6.16
N ILE A 69 12.99 1.09 -6.75
CA ILE A 69 12.26 2.36 -6.91
C ILE A 69 11.07 2.17 -7.85
N SER A 70 9.92 2.71 -7.47
CA SER A 70 8.71 2.60 -8.28
C SER A 70 8.85 3.40 -9.56
N TYR A 71 8.17 2.95 -10.62
CA TYR A 71 8.29 3.56 -11.93
C TYR A 71 6.98 3.53 -12.69
N TRP A 72 6.80 4.52 -13.56
CA TRP A 72 5.70 4.54 -14.51
C TRP A 72 5.93 3.53 -15.64
N ASN A 73 5.00 2.62 -15.83
CA ASN A 73 4.99 1.70 -16.95
C ASN A 73 4.10 2.24 -18.07
N SER A 74 4.71 2.80 -19.10
CA SER A 74 4.00 3.40 -20.24
C SER A 74 3.24 2.39 -21.11
N SER A 75 3.51 1.09 -21.02
CA SER A 75 2.79 0.08 -21.83
C SER A 75 1.37 -0.18 -21.34
N ASN A 76 1.12 0.04 -20.04
CA ASN A 76 -0.19 -0.14 -19.42
C ASN A 76 -0.70 1.09 -18.66
N ASN A 77 0.01 2.22 -18.75
CA ASN A 77 -0.32 3.49 -18.09
C ASN A 77 -0.58 3.34 -16.59
N LYS A 78 0.34 2.66 -15.89
CA LYS A 78 0.25 2.45 -14.44
C LYS A 78 1.60 2.62 -13.76
N TRP A 79 1.57 3.04 -12.50
CA TRP A 79 2.70 2.92 -11.60
C TRP A 79 2.93 1.44 -11.24
N VAL A 80 4.20 1.05 -11.19
CA VAL A 80 4.64 -0.27 -10.73
C VAL A 80 5.48 -0.09 -9.47
N GLY A 81 4.94 -0.57 -8.36
CA GLY A 81 5.53 -0.45 -7.04
C GLY A 81 5.09 0.79 -6.27
N GLY A 82 5.29 0.70 -4.96
CA GLY A 82 5.11 1.74 -3.97
C GLY A 82 5.86 1.44 -2.68
N LEU A 83 5.22 1.71 -1.55
CA LEU A 83 5.88 1.91 -0.26
C LEU A 83 6.77 0.73 0.19
N PHE A 84 6.27 -0.51 0.18
CA PHE A 84 7.01 -1.65 0.74
C PHE A 84 8.17 -2.08 -0.17
N ASN A 85 8.05 -2.01 -1.50
CA ASN A 85 9.19 -2.30 -2.38
C ASN A 85 10.24 -1.18 -2.41
N GLU A 86 9.89 0.03 -2.01
CA GLU A 86 10.82 1.16 -1.90
C GLU A 86 11.48 1.28 -0.54
N TRP A 87 10.75 0.98 0.54
CA TRP A 87 11.19 1.24 1.92
C TRP A 87 11.36 -0.02 2.77
N GLY A 88 10.77 -1.15 2.37
CA GLY A 88 11.03 -2.46 2.95
C GLY A 88 10.10 -2.73 4.11
N ILE A 89 10.64 -3.32 5.17
CA ILE A 89 9.89 -3.62 6.39
C ILE A 89 9.74 -2.32 7.20
N ILE A 90 8.70 -1.56 6.91
CA ILE A 90 8.55 -0.19 7.41
C ILE A 90 8.20 -0.09 8.91
N TYR A 91 7.64 -1.15 9.50
CA TYR A 91 7.34 -1.18 10.93
C TYR A 91 8.58 -1.35 11.81
N ASP A 92 9.74 -1.66 11.21
CA ASP A 92 11.03 -1.68 11.93
C ASP A 92 11.62 -0.27 12.09
N TYR A 93 11.07 0.74 11.38
CA TYR A 93 11.51 2.13 11.53
C TYR A 93 10.95 2.75 12.80
N ARG A 94 11.83 3.39 13.58
CA ARG A 94 11.44 4.09 14.81
C ARG A 94 10.42 5.18 14.49
N ASP A 95 9.37 5.25 15.29
CA ASP A 95 8.31 6.27 15.21
C ASP A 95 7.53 6.26 13.88
N ALA A 96 7.55 5.14 13.13
CA ALA A 96 6.85 5.05 11.84
C ALA A 96 5.32 4.91 11.98
N GLY A 97 4.84 4.37 13.11
CA GLY A 97 3.42 4.15 13.37
C GLY A 97 2.78 3.02 12.58
N TRP A 98 3.56 2.26 11.79
CA TRP A 98 3.11 1.09 11.06
C TRP A 98 3.16 -0.15 11.94
N ASP A 99 2.18 -1.03 11.76
CA ASP A 99 2.05 -2.28 12.48
C ASP A 99 2.33 -3.46 11.56
N PHE A 100 2.76 -4.58 12.14
CA PHE A 100 2.77 -5.86 11.44
C PHE A 100 1.34 -6.28 11.08
N GLY A 101 1.11 -6.65 9.82
CA GLY A 101 -0.18 -7.11 9.33
C GLY A 101 -0.43 -6.79 7.87
N ASP A 102 -1.67 -7.04 7.44
CA ASP A 102 -2.12 -6.83 6.07
C ASP A 102 -2.88 -5.52 5.97
N TYR A 103 -2.54 -4.74 4.97
CA TYR A 103 -3.12 -3.43 4.76
C TYR A 103 -4.21 -3.52 3.71
N TRP A 104 -5.37 -2.93 4.04
CA TRP A 104 -6.46 -2.79 3.09
C TRP A 104 -6.02 -2.01 1.86
N VAL A 105 -6.54 -2.46 0.72
CA VAL A 105 -6.49 -1.75 -0.55
C VAL A 105 -7.89 -1.62 -1.14
N ILE A 106 -8.09 -0.65 -2.03
CA ILE A 106 -9.38 -0.43 -2.70
C ILE A 106 -9.66 -1.47 -3.79
N ASN A 107 -8.65 -2.18 -4.30
CA ASN A 107 -8.82 -3.10 -5.42
C ASN A 107 -9.60 -4.37 -5.03
N GLU A 108 -10.45 -4.82 -5.94
CA GLU A 108 -11.24 -6.04 -5.79
C GLU A 108 -11.18 -6.89 -7.06
N SER A 109 -11.35 -8.20 -6.90
CA SER A 109 -11.53 -9.15 -7.99
C SER A 109 -12.51 -10.23 -7.57
N GLN A 110 -13.48 -10.53 -8.44
CA GLN A 110 -14.46 -11.60 -8.21
C GLN A 110 -15.20 -11.50 -6.86
N GLY A 111 -15.51 -10.28 -6.41
CA GLY A 111 -16.21 -10.02 -5.15
C GLY A 111 -15.34 -10.18 -3.90
N LYS A 112 -14.02 -10.34 -4.05
CA LYS A 112 -13.05 -10.37 -2.96
C LYS A 112 -12.15 -9.15 -3.05
N ARG A 113 -11.93 -8.49 -1.92
CA ARG A 113 -11.02 -7.34 -1.82
C ARG A 113 -9.61 -7.82 -1.52
N TYR A 114 -8.65 -7.24 -2.21
CA TYR A 114 -7.26 -7.54 -1.94
C TYR A 114 -6.80 -6.91 -0.61
N ASN A 115 -5.68 -7.41 -0.11
CA ASN A 115 -4.86 -6.80 0.91
C ASN A 115 -3.39 -6.93 0.49
N VAL A 116 -2.51 -6.18 1.16
CA VAL A 116 -1.06 -6.29 0.97
C VAL A 116 -0.38 -6.44 2.32
N PHE A 117 0.39 -7.51 2.50
CA PHE A 117 1.09 -7.77 3.75
C PHE A 117 2.35 -6.91 3.88
N ALA A 118 2.50 -6.19 5.01
CA ALA A 118 3.56 -5.19 5.16
C ALA A 118 5.00 -5.74 5.15
N GLN A 119 5.20 -7.01 5.47
CA GLN A 119 6.56 -7.60 5.53
C GLN A 119 7.10 -7.94 4.14
N PHE A 120 6.30 -8.62 3.32
CA PHE A 120 6.73 -9.17 2.03
C PHE A 120 6.08 -8.48 0.83
N GLY A 121 5.09 -7.61 1.07
CA GLY A 121 4.26 -6.97 0.05
C GLY A 121 3.56 -7.98 -0.84
N ASP A 122 3.28 -9.18 -0.35
CA ASP A 122 2.46 -10.14 -1.07
C ASP A 122 1.01 -9.66 -1.10
N VAL A 123 0.32 -10.02 -2.18
CA VAL A 123 -1.05 -9.64 -2.46
C VAL A 123 -1.91 -10.87 -2.20
N ASP A 124 -2.94 -10.75 -1.36
CA ASP A 124 -3.89 -11.83 -1.04
C ASP A 124 -5.32 -11.24 -0.93
N PHE A 125 -6.32 -12.10 -0.78
CA PHE A 125 -7.68 -11.77 -0.35
C PHE A 125 -7.91 -12.09 1.14
N LEU A 126 -7.13 -13.01 1.69
CA LEU A 126 -7.24 -13.45 3.08
C LEU A 126 -6.26 -12.66 3.94
N PHE A 127 -6.69 -12.32 5.14
CA PHE A 127 -5.83 -11.73 6.15
C PHE A 127 -5.06 -12.83 6.85
N ASN A 128 -3.78 -12.57 7.15
CA ASN A 128 -2.91 -13.50 7.87
C ASN A 128 -3.57 -13.96 9.19
N HIS A 129 -4.23 -13.04 9.90
CA HIS A 129 -5.05 -13.32 11.07
C HIS A 129 -6.33 -12.46 11.09
N PRO A 130 -7.40 -12.88 11.80
CA PRO A 130 -8.64 -12.09 11.91
C PRO A 130 -8.50 -10.69 12.54
N SER A 131 -7.33 -10.35 13.08
CA SER A 131 -7.04 -9.02 13.64
C SER A 131 -5.78 -8.41 13.02
N SER A 132 -5.36 -8.87 11.84
CA SER A 132 -4.23 -8.31 11.10
C SER A 132 -4.63 -7.26 10.05
N ASP A 133 -5.90 -6.89 9.96
CA ASP A 133 -6.38 -5.88 9.02
C ASP A 133 -6.01 -4.47 9.46
N ARG A 134 -5.21 -3.78 8.67
CA ARG A 134 -4.73 -2.42 8.94
C ARG A 134 -5.22 -1.47 7.87
N VAL A 135 -5.24 -0.18 8.22
CA VAL A 135 -5.48 0.88 7.24
C VAL A 135 -4.34 1.87 7.28
N ALA A 136 -3.81 2.16 6.09
CA ALA A 136 -3.15 3.42 5.82
C ALA A 136 -3.97 4.16 4.77
N CYS A 137 -3.75 5.46 4.70
CA CYS A 137 -4.36 6.36 3.76
C CYS A 137 -3.25 7.10 3.05
N PHE A 138 -3.37 7.27 1.74
CA PHE A 138 -2.38 8.01 0.97
C PHE A 138 -2.98 9.25 0.32
N THR A 139 -2.12 10.20 0.01
CA THR A 139 -2.43 11.35 -0.83
C THR A 139 -1.26 11.64 -1.77
N TRP A 140 -1.59 12.30 -2.88
CA TRP A 140 -0.60 12.76 -3.86
C TRP A 140 -0.03 14.09 -3.41
N MET A 141 1.30 14.18 -3.38
CA MET A 141 1.97 15.43 -3.09
C MET A 141 1.90 16.34 -4.32
N SER A 142 1.21 17.47 -4.19
CA SER A 142 1.30 18.55 -5.18
C SER A 142 2.70 19.17 -5.15
N ASP A 143 3.25 19.50 -6.32
CA ASP A 143 4.48 20.27 -6.40
C ASP A 143 4.32 21.61 -5.64
N PHE A 144 5.27 21.92 -4.75
CA PHE A 144 5.36 23.21 -4.06
C PHE A 144 6.00 24.27 -4.96
#